data_AF-A0A971U610-F1
#
_entry.id   AF-A0A971U610-F1
#
_cell.length_a   1.000
_cell.length_b   1.000
_cell.length_c   1.000
_cell.angle_alpha   90.00
_cell.angle_beta   90.00
_cell.angle_gamma   90.00
#
_symmetry.space_group_name_H-M   'P 1'
#
loop_
_entity.id
_entity.type
_entity.pdbx_description
1 polymer ?
#
loop_
_entity_poly.entity_id
_entity_poly.type
_entity_poly.pdbx_seq_one_letter_code
_entity_poly.pdbx_strand_id
1 'polypeptide(L)'
;DVDLADAGKYTTYFFRNAKGAPILYDYHLTGYLKEAAAALNGKVHGGVKNLRQKVENYVFVSPVEIPLLTPPGEEPGLFERPCRKRTPFGARVFIAASETLPAGTKFNAGISVYPSEISQQALEDLLDWGFYHGIGGWRTGGWGRFTYTLTPEK
;
A
#
# COMPACT_ATOMS: atom_id res chain seq x y z
N ASP A 1 -30.92 4.48 -15.76
CA ASP A 1 -30.57 3.05 -15.63
C ASP A 1 -29.10 2.88 -15.30
N VAL A 2 -28.81 2.46 -14.07
CA VAL A 2 -27.50 1.92 -13.72
C VAL A 2 -27.45 0.55 -14.38
N ASP A 3 -26.45 0.32 -15.22
CA ASP A 3 -26.29 -0.95 -15.92
C ASP A 3 -25.85 -2.01 -14.89
N LEU A 4 -26.83 -2.66 -14.25
CA LEU A 4 -26.64 -3.67 -13.21
C LEU A 4 -25.95 -4.93 -13.75
N ALA A 5 -25.84 -5.08 -15.08
CA ALA A 5 -25.17 -6.20 -15.74
C ALA A 5 -23.65 -6.24 -15.53
N ASP A 6 -23.04 -5.13 -15.08
CA ASP A 6 -21.59 -5.02 -14.83
C ASP A 6 -21.21 -5.16 -13.33
N ALA A 7 -22.14 -5.61 -12.47
CA ALA A 7 -21.87 -5.86 -11.05
C ALA A 7 -20.66 -6.79 -10.87
N GLY A 8 -19.62 -6.30 -10.18
CA GLY A 8 -18.37 -7.04 -9.97
C GLY A 8 -17.23 -6.72 -10.95
N LYS A 9 -17.53 -6.24 -12.18
CA LYS A 9 -16.54 -6.02 -13.26
C LYS A 9 -15.51 -4.93 -12.95
N TYR A 10 -15.86 -3.98 -12.09
CA TYR A 10 -15.01 -2.88 -11.67
C TYR A 10 -14.59 -3.00 -10.20
N THR A 11 -14.53 -4.23 -9.70
CA THR A 11 -14.10 -4.49 -8.33
C THR A 11 -12.61 -4.81 -8.28
N THR A 12 -11.89 -4.12 -7.43
CA THR A 12 -10.48 -4.42 -7.13
C THR A 12 -10.42 -5.22 -5.84
N TYR A 13 -9.73 -6.37 -5.87
CA TYR A 13 -9.52 -7.23 -4.70
C TYR A 13 -8.04 -7.24 -4.34
N PHE A 14 -7.74 -7.58 -3.08
CA PHE A 14 -6.37 -7.92 -2.71
C PHE A 14 -5.96 -9.22 -3.40
N PHE A 15 -4.68 -9.31 -3.78
CA PHE A 15 -4.13 -10.56 -4.29
C PHE A 15 -4.31 -11.68 -3.27
N ARG A 16 -4.40 -12.92 -3.74
CA ARG A 16 -4.53 -14.11 -2.90
C ARG A 16 -3.33 -15.02 -3.08
N ASN A 17 -2.81 -15.56 -1.99
CA ASN A 17 -1.82 -16.63 -2.06
C ASN A 17 -2.48 -17.97 -2.41
N ALA A 18 -1.68 -19.03 -2.53
CA ALA A 18 -2.17 -20.39 -2.83
C ALA A 18 -3.21 -20.93 -1.83
N LYS A 19 -3.28 -20.38 -0.62
CA LYS A 19 -4.26 -20.74 0.42
C LYS A 19 -5.52 -19.87 0.40
N GLY A 20 -5.63 -18.94 -0.56
CA GLY A 20 -6.74 -18.01 -0.67
C GLY A 20 -6.69 -16.82 0.30
N ALA A 21 -5.62 -16.68 1.09
CA ALA A 21 -5.47 -15.58 2.04
C ALA A 21 -5.02 -14.29 1.33
N PRO A 22 -5.49 -13.11 1.76
CA PRO A 22 -5.11 -11.83 1.16
C PRO A 22 -3.61 -11.55 1.38
N ILE A 23 -2.97 -11.00 0.36
CA ILE A 23 -1.54 -10.65 0.38
C ILE A 23 -1.30 -9.27 -0.22
N LEU A 24 -0.18 -8.67 0.19
CA LEU A 24 0.54 -7.68 -0.60
C LEU A 24 1.73 -8.36 -1.25
N TYR A 25 2.08 -7.91 -2.45
CA TYR A 25 3.43 -8.17 -2.96
C TYR A 25 4.42 -7.14 -2.38
N ASP A 26 5.68 -7.54 -2.25
CA ASP A 26 6.82 -6.69 -1.87
C ASP A 26 6.83 -5.32 -2.55
N TYR A 27 6.51 -5.25 -3.84
CA TYR A 27 6.49 -4.02 -4.62
C TYR A 27 5.44 -3.02 -4.13
N HIS A 28 4.41 -3.44 -3.39
CA HIS A 28 3.46 -2.51 -2.77
C HIS A 28 4.14 -1.71 -1.65
N LEU A 29 4.95 -2.39 -0.83
CA LEU A 29 5.72 -1.75 0.23
C LEU A 29 6.89 -0.93 -0.36
N THR A 30 7.58 -1.45 -1.36
CA THR A 30 8.60 -0.69 -2.11
C THR A 30 7.99 0.55 -2.76
N GLY A 31 6.81 0.43 -3.37
CA GLY A 31 6.08 1.54 -3.98
C GLY A 31 5.72 2.62 -2.95
N TYR A 32 5.24 2.20 -1.78
CA TYR A 32 5.02 3.09 -0.63
C TYR A 32 6.30 3.82 -0.21
N LEU A 33 7.42 3.11 -0.02
CA LEU A 33 8.70 3.70 0.39
C LEU A 33 9.20 4.70 -0.65
N LYS A 34 9.08 4.39 -1.95
CA LYS A 34 9.44 5.30 -3.05
C LYS A 34 8.60 6.56 -3.08
N GLU A 35 7.35 6.49 -2.65
CA GLU A 35 6.47 7.64 -2.56
C GLU A 35 6.75 8.50 -1.33
N ALA A 36 6.92 7.87 -0.17
CA ALA A 36 7.39 8.54 1.05
C ALA A 36 8.71 9.28 0.78
N ALA A 37 9.63 8.62 0.08
CA ALA A 37 10.92 9.17 -0.32
C ALA A 37 10.81 10.37 -1.26
N ALA A 38 9.80 10.39 -2.13
CA ALA A 38 9.54 11.54 -2.99
C ALA A 38 9.01 12.74 -2.17
N ALA A 39 8.11 12.49 -1.22
CA ALA A 39 7.53 13.52 -0.36
C ALA A 39 8.54 14.10 0.64
N LEU A 40 9.43 13.26 1.17
CA LEU A 40 10.41 13.60 2.20
C LEU A 40 11.82 13.85 1.65
N ASN A 41 11.96 14.02 0.33
CA ASN A 41 13.26 14.23 -0.31
C ASN A 41 14.00 15.44 0.30
N GLY A 42 15.20 15.20 0.86
CA GLY A 42 16.00 16.21 1.56
C GLY A 42 15.48 16.62 2.95
N LYS A 43 14.37 16.03 3.43
CA LYS A 43 13.73 16.32 4.72
C LYS A 43 13.88 15.19 5.75
N VAL A 44 14.25 13.99 5.31
CA VAL A 44 14.63 12.90 6.21
C VAL A 44 15.90 13.23 6.97
N HIS A 45 16.13 12.53 8.08
CA HIS A 45 17.37 12.55 8.82
C HIS A 45 18.57 12.36 7.88
N GLY A 46 19.60 13.18 8.07
CA GLY A 46 20.78 13.23 7.17
C GLY A 46 20.58 14.06 5.90
N GLY A 47 19.38 14.58 5.63
CA GLY A 47 19.14 15.51 4.50
C GLY A 47 19.35 14.87 3.12
N VAL A 48 19.12 13.55 3.03
CA VAL A 48 19.43 12.74 1.84
C VAL A 48 18.64 13.24 0.62
N LYS A 49 19.36 13.64 -0.43
CA LYS A 49 18.78 14.06 -1.74
C LYS A 49 18.67 12.88 -2.70
N ASN A 50 17.82 13.03 -3.72
CA ASN A 50 17.47 11.99 -4.70
C ASN A 50 16.96 10.71 -4.03
N LEU A 51 16.21 10.89 -2.93
CA LEU A 51 15.86 9.81 -2.01
C LEU A 51 15.03 8.72 -2.68
N ARG A 52 14.10 9.08 -3.58
CA ARG A 52 13.31 8.12 -4.34
C ARG A 52 14.17 7.13 -5.13
N GLN A 53 15.20 7.63 -5.84
CA GLN A 53 16.11 6.79 -6.61
C GLN A 53 16.99 5.93 -5.69
N LYS A 54 17.42 6.49 -4.56
CA LYS A 54 18.20 5.75 -3.57
C LYS A 54 17.39 4.61 -2.94
N VAL A 55 16.14 4.86 -2.57
CA VAL A 55 15.24 3.80 -2.07
C VAL A 55 15.06 2.71 -3.12
N GLU A 56 14.84 3.08 -4.38
CA GLU A 56 14.72 2.10 -5.47
C GLU A 56 15.98 1.25 -5.69
N ASN A 57 17.17 1.81 -5.48
CA ASN A 57 18.43 1.12 -5.75
C ASN A 57 19.02 0.38 -4.55
N TYR A 58 18.71 0.80 -3.32
CA TYR A 58 19.41 0.35 -2.11
C TYR A 58 18.49 -0.25 -1.04
N VAL A 59 17.17 -0.15 -1.18
CA VAL A 59 16.21 -0.72 -0.21
C VAL A 59 15.49 -1.90 -0.85
N PHE A 60 15.56 -3.05 -0.19
CA PHE A 60 15.00 -4.30 -0.65
C PHE A 60 13.97 -4.80 0.37
N VAL A 61 12.80 -5.18 -0.13
CA VAL A 61 11.70 -5.70 0.69
C VAL A 61 11.61 -7.22 0.49
N SER A 62 11.36 -7.95 1.57
CA SER A 62 11.10 -9.39 1.55
C SER A 62 10.00 -9.76 2.55
N PRO A 63 9.34 -10.92 2.43
CA PRO A 63 9.30 -11.80 1.25
C PRO A 63 8.52 -11.19 0.07
N VAL A 64 8.56 -11.84 -1.10
CA VAL A 64 7.81 -11.40 -2.30
C VAL A 64 6.30 -11.39 -2.03
N GLU A 65 5.77 -12.43 -1.40
CA GLU A 65 4.37 -12.49 -0.95
C GLU A 65 4.30 -12.18 0.55
N ILE A 66 3.67 -11.07 0.91
CA ILE A 66 3.49 -10.59 2.28
C ILE A 66 2.05 -10.88 2.70
N PRO A 67 1.80 -11.89 3.56
CA PRO A 67 0.45 -12.20 4.02
C PRO A 67 -0.16 -11.08 4.88
N LEU A 68 -1.42 -10.76 4.59
CA LEU A 68 -2.24 -9.85 5.40
C LEU A 68 -3.02 -10.69 6.41
N LEU A 69 -2.68 -10.52 7.69
CA LEU A 69 -3.26 -11.22 8.82
C LEU A 69 -4.45 -10.42 9.35
N THR A 70 -5.68 -10.83 8.99
CA THR A 70 -6.90 -10.22 9.49
C THR A 70 -7.18 -10.63 10.93
N PRO A 71 -7.85 -9.78 11.74
CA PRO A 71 -8.31 -10.15 13.06
C PRO A 71 -9.26 -11.37 13.03
N PRO A 72 -9.22 -12.27 14.03
CA PRO A 72 -10.09 -13.43 14.07
C PRO A 72 -11.58 -13.04 14.06
N GLY A 73 -12.35 -13.65 13.17
CA GLY A 73 -13.80 -13.42 13.06
C GLY A 73 -14.22 -12.16 12.31
N GLU A 74 -13.27 -11.40 11.74
CA GLU A 74 -13.55 -10.28 10.86
C GLU A 74 -13.34 -10.66 9.39
N GLU A 75 -14.30 -10.30 8.55
CA GLU A 75 -14.29 -10.59 7.12
C GLU A 75 -13.94 -9.35 6.29
N PRO A 76 -13.31 -9.52 5.11
CA PRO A 76 -13.13 -8.44 4.17
C PRO A 76 -14.46 -7.76 3.80
N GLY A 77 -14.44 -6.44 3.73
CA GLY A 77 -15.57 -5.62 3.29
C GLY A 77 -15.47 -5.22 1.82
N LEU A 78 -16.49 -4.51 1.34
CA LEU A 78 -16.48 -3.87 0.03
C LEU A 78 -16.82 -2.38 0.19
N PHE A 79 -15.93 -1.54 -0.32
CA PHE A 79 -16.18 -0.10 -0.46
C PHE A 79 -16.67 0.21 -1.87
N GLU A 80 -17.97 0.49 -1.99
CA GLU A 80 -18.62 0.82 -3.25
C GLU A 80 -18.70 2.33 -3.48
N ARG A 81 -18.55 2.74 -4.74
CA ARG A 81 -18.66 4.14 -5.16
C ARG A 81 -19.18 4.26 -6.59
N PRO A 82 -19.95 5.30 -6.90
CA PRO A 82 -20.30 5.61 -8.27
C PRO A 82 -19.08 6.19 -8.99
N CYS A 83 -18.70 5.60 -10.11
CA CYS A 83 -17.71 6.14 -11.03
C CYS A 83 -18.38 6.60 -12.33
N ARG A 84 -17.85 7.68 -12.91
CA ARG A 84 -18.32 8.21 -14.19
C ARG A 84 -17.29 7.91 -15.27
N LYS A 85 -17.70 7.25 -16.34
CA LYS A 85 -16.87 7.02 -17.53
C LYS A 85 -17.45 7.79 -18.70
N ARG A 86 -16.58 8.47 -19.45
CA ARG A 86 -16.94 9.05 -20.74
C ARG A 86 -16.89 7.95 -21.79
N THR A 87 -18.01 7.70 -22.45
CA THR A 87 -18.10 6.75 -23.57
C THR A 87 -18.41 7.51 -24.86
N PRO A 88 -18.20 6.92 -26.05
CA PRO A 88 -18.63 7.52 -27.32
C PRO A 88 -20.13 7.83 -27.39
N PHE A 89 -20.95 7.15 -26.57
CA PHE A 89 -22.40 7.32 -26.47
C PHE A 89 -22.84 8.23 -25.31
N GLY A 90 -21.91 8.99 -24.73
CA GLY A 90 -22.15 9.92 -23.62
C GLY A 90 -21.61 9.45 -22.27
N ALA A 91 -21.85 10.25 -21.23
CA ALA A 91 -21.46 9.90 -19.87
C ALA A 91 -22.33 8.76 -19.32
N ARG A 92 -21.68 7.74 -18.75
CA ARG A 92 -22.34 6.64 -18.05
C ARG A 92 -21.82 6.56 -16.62
N VAL A 93 -22.71 6.20 -15.70
CA VAL A 93 -22.39 5.95 -14.29
C VAL A 93 -22.38 4.45 -14.08
N PHE A 94 -21.32 3.95 -13.44
CA PHE A 94 -21.19 2.54 -13.07
C PHE A 94 -20.75 2.45 -11.60
N ILE A 95 -21.03 1.33 -10.95
CA ILE A 95 -20.58 1.07 -9.58
C ILE A 95 -19.21 0.42 -9.66
N ALA A 96 -18.22 1.04 -9.04
CA ALA A 96 -16.92 0.45 -8.79
C ALA A 96 -16.83 0.07 -7.30
N ALA A 97 -16.17 -1.05 -7.02
CA ALA A 97 -15.98 -1.52 -5.66
C ALA A 97 -14.49 -1.77 -5.39
N SER A 98 -14.10 -1.72 -4.13
CA SER A 98 -12.75 -2.08 -3.70
C SER A 98 -12.86 -2.88 -2.43
N GLU A 99 -12.26 -4.06 -2.41
CA GLU A 99 -12.16 -4.87 -1.21
C GLU A 99 -11.42 -4.08 -0.13
N THR A 100 -11.94 -4.14 1.09
CA THR A 100 -11.34 -3.53 2.27
C THR A 100 -11.02 -4.63 3.27
N LEU A 101 -9.93 -4.43 4.01
CA LEU A 101 -9.61 -5.30 5.14
C LEU A 101 -9.97 -4.59 6.45
N PRO A 102 -10.41 -5.33 7.48
CA PRO A 102 -10.74 -4.79 8.78
C PRO A 102 -9.56 -4.09 9.45
N ALA A 103 -9.88 -3.13 10.32
CA ALA A 103 -8.89 -2.45 11.15
C ALA A 103 -8.21 -3.47 12.07
N GLY A 104 -6.90 -3.31 12.32
CA GLY A 104 -6.13 -4.29 13.07
C GLY A 104 -5.57 -5.43 12.21
N THR A 105 -5.78 -5.41 10.89
CA THR A 105 -5.02 -6.24 9.95
C THR A 105 -3.53 -5.93 10.07
N LYS A 106 -2.70 -6.98 10.17
CA LYS A 106 -1.24 -6.89 10.35
C LYS A 106 -0.51 -7.56 9.20
N PHE A 107 0.73 -7.18 8.97
CA PHE A 107 1.64 -7.93 8.10
C PHE A 107 3.07 -7.81 8.64
N ASN A 108 3.91 -8.76 8.27
CA ASN A 108 5.33 -8.75 8.61
C ASN A 108 6.14 -8.76 7.31
N ALA A 109 7.10 -7.85 7.20
CA ALA A 109 8.01 -7.77 6.07
C ALA A 109 9.42 -7.44 6.57
N GLY A 110 10.42 -8.02 5.93
CA GLY A 110 11.82 -7.66 6.06
C GLY A 110 12.16 -6.47 5.17
N ILE A 111 13.00 -5.58 5.69
CA ILE A 111 13.57 -4.46 4.94
C ILE A 111 15.08 -4.54 5.08
N SER A 112 15.76 -4.80 3.97
CA SER A 112 17.22 -4.82 3.91
C SER A 112 17.71 -3.56 3.20
N VAL A 113 18.62 -2.84 3.84
CA VAL A 113 19.24 -1.64 3.27
C VAL A 113 20.69 -1.95 2.92
N TYR A 114 21.04 -1.88 1.64
CA TYR A 114 22.44 -1.97 1.22
C TYR A 114 23.21 -0.72 1.67
N PRO A 115 24.48 -0.85 2.09
CA PRO A 115 25.28 0.28 2.56
C PRO A 115 25.18 1.50 1.62
N SER A 116 24.58 2.57 2.13
CA SER A 116 24.28 3.80 1.38
C SER A 116 24.07 4.98 2.34
N GLU A 117 23.67 6.13 1.81
CA GLU A 117 23.31 7.32 2.61
C GLU A 117 21.99 7.15 3.39
N ILE A 118 21.23 6.08 3.14
CA ILE A 118 20.00 5.79 3.88
C ILE A 118 20.39 5.19 5.23
N SER A 119 20.38 6.03 6.27
CA SER A 119 20.55 5.58 7.65
C SER A 119 19.27 4.90 8.17
N GLN A 120 19.38 4.22 9.30
CA GLN A 120 18.22 3.66 10.00
C GLN A 120 17.19 4.76 10.33
N GLN A 121 17.62 5.93 10.80
CA GLN A 121 16.71 7.04 11.10
C GLN A 121 16.01 7.56 9.83
N ALA A 122 16.72 7.63 8.70
CA ALA A 122 16.09 8.00 7.43
C ALA A 122 15.02 6.98 7.00
N LEU A 123 15.24 5.69 7.27
CA LEU A 123 14.24 4.65 7.02
C LEU A 123 13.04 4.78 7.96
N GLU A 124 13.25 5.09 9.24
CA GLU A 124 12.18 5.33 10.22
C GLU A 124 11.31 6.51 9.78
N ASP A 125 11.89 7.63 9.31
CA ASP A 125 11.10 8.76 8.75
C ASP A 125 10.21 8.33 7.58
N LEU A 126 10.72 7.45 6.71
CA LEU A 126 9.97 6.91 5.59
C LEU A 126 8.83 6.01 6.04
N LEU A 127 8.97 5.29 7.15
CA LEU A 127 7.92 4.43 7.72
C LEU A 127 6.89 5.25 8.51
N ASP A 128 7.33 6.28 9.21
CA ASP A 128 6.46 7.23 9.94
C ASP A 128 5.47 7.93 9.01
N TRP A 129 5.86 8.17 7.75
CA TRP A 129 4.97 8.70 6.72
C TRP A 129 3.67 7.88 6.55
N GLY A 130 3.72 6.58 6.89
CA GLY A 130 2.63 5.62 6.75
C GLY A 130 1.48 5.92 7.68
N PHE A 131 1.75 6.56 8.82
CA PHE A 131 0.73 7.06 9.72
C PHE A 131 -0.14 8.13 9.06
N TYR A 132 0.46 9.00 8.24
CA TYR A 132 -0.24 10.11 7.60
C TYR A 132 -0.91 9.69 6.29
N HIS A 133 -0.20 8.91 5.47
CA HIS A 133 -0.56 8.65 4.08
C HIS A 133 -1.06 7.23 3.80
N GLY A 134 -0.60 6.25 4.55
CA GLY A 134 -0.98 4.84 4.38
C GLY A 134 -0.41 4.14 3.14
N ILE A 135 -0.75 2.86 3.00
CA ILE A 135 -0.34 1.95 1.92
C ILE A 135 -1.56 1.44 1.11
N GLY A 136 -1.33 1.08 -0.15
CA GLY A 136 -2.36 0.47 -1.02
C GLY A 136 -3.20 1.49 -1.80
N GLY A 137 -4.44 1.12 -2.10
CA GLY A 137 -5.41 2.01 -2.74
C GLY A 137 -6.02 3.01 -1.76
N TRP A 138 -6.58 4.11 -2.26
CA TRP A 138 -7.39 5.06 -1.46
C TRP A 138 -6.65 5.79 -0.33
N ARG A 139 -5.32 5.82 -0.38
CA ARG A 139 -4.41 6.50 0.56
C ARG A 139 -4.75 7.97 0.81
N THR A 140 -5.09 8.70 -0.24
CA THR A 140 -5.54 10.10 -0.14
C THR A 140 -6.87 10.26 0.59
N GLY A 141 -7.69 9.20 0.66
CA GLY A 141 -8.93 9.14 1.43
C GLY A 141 -8.73 8.67 2.87
N GLY A 142 -7.49 8.54 3.35
CA GLY A 142 -7.16 8.11 4.71
C GLY A 142 -7.13 6.59 4.92
N TRP A 143 -7.22 5.81 3.85
CA TRP A 143 -7.17 4.35 3.91
C TRP A 143 -5.73 3.82 4.00
N GLY A 144 -5.57 2.64 4.62
CA GLY A 144 -4.29 1.94 4.67
C GLY A 144 -3.24 2.57 5.58
N ARG A 145 -3.62 3.50 6.45
CA ARG A 145 -2.73 4.05 7.49
C ARG A 145 -2.30 2.93 8.43
N PHE A 146 -1.03 2.95 8.82
CA PHE A 146 -0.46 1.92 9.68
C PHE A 146 0.49 2.51 10.71
N THR A 147 0.75 1.71 11.75
CA THR A 147 1.87 1.87 12.68
C THR A 147 2.77 0.65 12.53
N TYR A 148 4.02 0.76 12.95
CA TYR A 148 5.01 -0.30 12.77
C TYR A 148 5.82 -0.54 14.04
N THR A 149 6.51 -1.68 14.06
CA THR A 149 7.54 -1.99 15.04
C THR A 149 8.70 -2.61 14.30
N LEU A 150 9.91 -2.05 14.46
CA LEU A 150 11.11 -2.61 13.87
C LEU A 150 11.75 -3.60 14.83
N THR A 151 12.08 -4.77 14.32
CA THR A 151 12.90 -5.77 15.02
C THR A 151 14.17 -5.98 14.20
N PRO A 152 15.36 -5.69 14.74
CA PRO A 152 16.60 -5.94 14.02
C PRO A 152 16.81 -7.44 13.86
N GLU A 153 16.93 -7.89 12.62
CA GLU A 153 17.36 -9.25 12.29
C GLU A 153 18.89 -9.26 12.34
N LYS A 154 19.46 -10.05 13.27
CA LYS A 154 20.91 -10.16 13.48
C LYS A 154 21.60 -10.91 12.35
#